data_AF-A0A6B3HHR9-F1
#
_entry.id   AF-A0A6B3HHR9-F1
#
_cell.length_a   1.000
_cell.length_b   1.000
_cell.length_c   1.000
_cell.angle_alpha   90.00
_cell.angle_beta   90.00
_cell.angle_gamma   90.00
#
_symmetry.space_group_name_H-M   'P 1'
#
loop_
_entity.id
_entity.type
_entity.pdbx_description
1 polymer ?
#
loop_
_entity_poly.entity_id
_entity_poly.type
_entity_poly.pdbx_seq_one_letter_code
_entity_poly.pdbx_strand_id
1 'polypeptide(L)'
;SDRPRGLRRAYEAGARGYIDKYRPVDDLSEVMHKLADGGRHIDESLAFSLLQVADMPLSPRELGVLALAEGGETVSGIAQRLHLTPGTVRNYLAAAIRKSGARNRVDAIRRAKEAGWI
;
A
#
# COMPACT_ATOMS: atom_id res chain seq x y z
N SER A 1 -17.03 -9.90 -5.22
CA SER A 1 -15.79 -9.68 -4.47
C SER A 1 -14.60 -9.89 -5.38
N ASP A 2 -14.26 -8.87 -6.16
CA ASP A 2 -13.07 -8.87 -7.00
C ASP A 2 -12.71 -7.40 -7.25
N ARG A 3 -11.75 -6.84 -6.49
CA ARG A 3 -11.12 -5.55 -6.77
C ARG A 3 -9.98 -5.21 -5.78
N PRO A 4 -8.78 -5.77 -6.02
CA PRO A 4 -7.54 -5.03 -5.73
C PRO A 4 -6.65 -4.84 -6.98
N ARG A 5 -6.98 -5.47 -8.12
CA ARG A 5 -6.11 -5.45 -9.32
C ARG A 5 -6.32 -4.25 -10.25
N GLY A 6 -7.46 -3.57 -10.16
CA GLY A 6 -7.78 -2.45 -11.05
C GLY A 6 -7.08 -1.14 -10.70
N LEU A 7 -6.84 -0.89 -9.40
CA LEU A 7 -6.33 0.39 -8.91
C LEU A 7 -4.88 0.65 -9.36
N ARG A 8 -4.04 -0.40 -9.32
CA ARG A 8 -2.64 -0.31 -9.75
C ARG A 8 -2.50 -0.09 -11.25
N ARG A 9 -3.34 -0.73 -12.07
CA ARG A 9 -3.35 -0.54 -13.53
C ARG A 9 -3.87 0.85 -13.94
N ALA A 10 -4.85 1.40 -13.22
CA ALA A 10 -5.36 2.74 -13.49
C ALA A 10 -4.31 3.83 -13.21
N TYR A 11 -3.51 3.65 -12.16
CA TYR A 11 -2.41 4.55 -11.81
C TYR A 11 -1.25 4.47 -12.82
N GLU A 12 -0.83 3.26 -13.21
CA GLU A 12 0.24 3.06 -14.20
C GLU A 12 -0.15 3.55 -15.62
N ALA A 13 -1.44 3.69 -15.92
CA ALA A 13 -1.95 4.18 -17.21
C ALA A 13 -2.12 5.72 -17.30
N GLY A 14 -1.73 6.49 -16.27
CA GLY A 14 -1.79 7.95 -16.31
C GLY A 14 -3.20 8.55 -16.14
N ALA A 15 -4.13 7.80 -15.54
CA ALA A 15 -5.47 8.30 -15.24
C ALA A 15 -5.41 9.43 -14.20
N ARG A 16 -5.99 10.59 -14.51
CA ARG A 16 -5.96 11.81 -13.67
C ARG A 16 -7.01 11.85 -12.55
N GLY A 17 -7.65 10.72 -12.22
CA GLY A 17 -8.60 10.65 -11.11
C GLY A 17 -9.38 9.34 -11.08
N TYR A 18 -9.72 8.89 -9.87
CA TYR A 18 -10.62 7.77 -9.59
C TYR A 18 -11.70 8.27 -8.63
N ILE A 19 -12.97 8.00 -8.94
CA ILE A 19 -14.11 8.30 -8.06
C ILE A 19 -14.61 6.98 -7.49
N ASP A 20 -14.57 6.82 -6.17
CA ASP A 20 -15.30 5.76 -5.49
C ASP A 20 -16.75 6.20 -5.23
N LYS A 21 -17.70 5.32 -5.57
CA LYS A 21 -19.14 5.60 -5.73
C LYS A 21 -19.94 5.49 -4.43
N TYR A 22 -19.43 5.92 -3.29
CA TYR A 22 -20.15 5.76 -2.00
C TYR A 22 -20.28 7.04 -1.15
N ARG A 23 -20.41 8.22 -1.78
CA ARG A 23 -20.96 9.41 -1.08
C ARG A 23 -22.24 9.92 -1.76
N PRO A 24 -23.21 10.45 -0.98
CA PRO A 24 -24.42 11.06 -1.51
C PRO A 24 -24.06 12.18 -2.50
N VAL A 25 -24.75 12.15 -3.63
CA VAL A 25 -24.60 13.05 -4.77
C VAL A 25 -25.35 14.32 -4.46
N ASP A 26 -24.70 15.31 -3.84
CA ASP A 26 -25.29 16.65 -3.75
C ASP A 26 -24.48 17.73 -4.46
N ASP A 27 -23.35 17.43 -5.11
CA ASP A 27 -22.78 18.46 -6.00
C ASP A 27 -21.90 17.97 -7.14
N LEU A 28 -22.43 17.04 -7.94
CA LEU A 28 -21.78 16.63 -9.20
C LEU A 28 -21.66 17.80 -10.20
N SER A 29 -22.53 18.80 -10.08
CA SER A 29 -22.55 19.97 -10.96
C SER A 29 -21.45 20.99 -10.60
N GLU A 30 -21.18 21.25 -9.31
CA GLU A 30 -20.03 22.09 -8.91
C GLU A 30 -18.69 21.49 -9.32
N VAL A 31 -18.55 20.17 -9.20
CA VAL A 31 -17.30 19.46 -9.53
C VAL A 31 -17.02 19.49 -11.03
N MET A 32 -18.06 19.43 -11.88
CA MET A 32 -17.88 19.57 -13.33
C MET A 32 -17.52 20.99 -13.76
N HIS A 33 -18.05 22.03 -13.10
CA HIS A 33 -17.69 23.41 -13.44
C HIS A 33 -16.24 23.78 -13.07
N LYS A 34 -15.68 23.21 -12.00
CA LYS A 34 -14.27 23.46 -11.61
C LYS A 34 -13.23 22.78 -12.51
N LEU A 35 -13.62 21.75 -13.28
CA LEU A 35 -12.73 21.06 -14.23
C LEU A 35 -12.61 21.77 -15.59
N ALA A 36 -13.54 22.67 -15.91
CA ALA A 36 -13.52 23.43 -17.17
C ALA A 36 -12.42 24.51 -17.22
N ASP A 37 -11.84 24.88 -16.06
CA ASP A 37 -10.91 26.01 -15.92
C ASP A 37 -9.44 25.61 -15.64
N GLY A 38 -9.09 24.33 -15.85
CA GLY A 38 -7.70 23.85 -15.69
C GLY A 38 -7.22 23.68 -14.24
N GLY A 39 -8.12 23.75 -13.26
CA GLY A 39 -7.83 23.45 -11.86
C GLY A 39 -7.66 21.95 -11.61
N ARG A 40 -6.57 21.55 -10.92
CA ARG A 40 -6.42 20.19 -10.38
C ARG A 40 -7.04 20.14 -8.98
N HIS A 41 -8.24 19.58 -8.87
CA HIS A 41 -8.81 19.22 -7.57
C HIS A 41 -8.25 17.86 -7.16
N ILE A 42 -7.28 17.85 -6.24
CA ILE A 42 -6.83 16.63 -5.57
C ILE A 42 -7.73 16.49 -4.35
N ASP A 43 -8.54 15.43 -4.35
CA ASP A 43 -9.35 15.07 -3.18
C ASP A 43 -8.43 14.87 -1.95
N GLU A 44 -8.83 15.42 -0.80
CA GLU A 44 -8.05 15.39 0.43
C GLU A 44 -7.69 13.96 0.85
N SER A 45 -8.56 12.99 0.59
CA SER A 45 -8.31 11.57 0.87
C SER A 45 -7.23 10.96 -0.04
N LEU A 46 -7.15 11.43 -1.29
CA LEU A 46 -6.10 11.03 -2.23
C LEU A 46 -4.76 11.66 -1.85
N ALA A 47 -4.75 12.93 -1.45
CA ALA A 47 -3.54 13.59 -0.95
C ALA A 47 -2.98 12.87 0.29
N PHE A 48 -3.84 12.52 1.25
CA PHE A 48 -3.46 11.77 2.44
C PHE A 48 -2.92 10.37 2.12
N SER A 49 -3.57 9.65 1.20
CA SER A 49 -3.11 8.33 0.76
C SER A 49 -1.74 8.40 0.06
N LEU A 50 -1.52 9.42 -0.77
CA LEU A 50 -0.23 9.65 -1.43
C LEU A 50 0.88 10.00 -0.43
N LEU A 51 0.57 10.80 0.60
CA LEU A 51 1.50 11.10 1.68
C LEU A 51 1.86 9.84 2.48
N GLN A 52 0.89 8.97 2.79
CA GLN A 52 1.18 7.70 3.46
C GLN A 52 2.04 6.75 2.62
N VAL A 53 1.87 6.74 1.30
CA VAL A 53 2.75 6.00 0.37
C VAL A 53 4.14 6.63 0.31
N ALA A 54 4.25 7.96 0.44
CA ALA A 54 5.55 8.64 0.49
C ALA A 54 6.34 8.31 1.77
N ASP A 55 5.65 8.11 2.90
CA ASP A 55 6.25 7.75 4.19
C ASP A 55 6.43 6.23 4.38
N MET A 56 6.06 5.41 3.40
CA MET A 56 6.17 3.93 3.44
C MET A 56 7.63 3.50 3.21
N PRO A 57 8.41 3.08 4.24
CA PRO A 57 9.83 2.80 4.06
C PRO A 57 10.07 1.41 3.46
N LEU A 58 9.03 0.57 3.36
CA LEU A 58 9.11 -0.82 2.95
C LEU A 58 8.73 -0.98 1.48
N SER A 59 9.52 -1.77 0.76
CA SER A 59 9.19 -2.21 -0.60
C SER A 59 8.04 -3.22 -0.59
N PRO A 60 7.35 -3.42 -1.73
CA PRO A 60 6.29 -4.43 -1.84
C PRO A 60 6.73 -5.85 -1.49
N ARG A 61 8.00 -6.20 -1.74
CA ARG A 61 8.55 -7.52 -1.39
C ARG A 61 8.76 -7.67 0.11
N GLU A 62 9.24 -6.61 0.78
CA GLU A 62 9.40 -6.57 2.24
C GLU A 62 8.04 -6.66 2.94
N LEU A 63 7.03 -5.93 2.45
CA LEU A 63 5.66 -5.99 2.95
C LEU A 63 5.04 -7.37 2.78
N GLY A 64 5.14 -7.96 1.58
CA GLY A 64 4.57 -9.28 1.32
C GLY A 64 5.18 -10.38 2.20
N VAL A 65 6.49 -10.31 2.46
CA VAL A 65 7.15 -11.21 3.40
C VAL A 65 6.66 -10.95 4.82
N LEU A 66 6.59 -9.70 5.26
CA LEU A 66 6.18 -9.33 6.62
C LEU A 66 4.72 -9.70 6.93
N ALA A 67 3.81 -9.54 5.96
CA ALA A 67 2.39 -9.91 6.07
C ALA A 67 2.19 -11.42 6.23
N LEU A 68 2.90 -12.25 5.43
CA LEU A 68 2.87 -13.70 5.64
C LEU A 68 3.49 -14.08 6.99
N ALA A 69 4.54 -13.36 7.40
CA ALA A 69 5.18 -13.55 8.68
C ALA A 69 4.26 -13.23 9.88
N GLU A 70 3.36 -12.26 9.73
CA GLU A 70 2.30 -11.90 10.69
C GLU A 70 1.28 -13.03 10.83
N GLY A 71 0.87 -13.62 9.70
CA GLY A 71 0.00 -14.79 9.67
C GLY A 71 0.63 -16.10 10.20
N GLY A 72 1.82 -16.03 10.81
CA GLY A 72 2.49 -17.17 11.44
C GLY A 72 3.32 -18.04 10.49
N GLU A 73 3.46 -17.66 9.22
CA GLU A 73 4.21 -18.46 8.26
C GLU A 73 5.71 -18.57 8.63
N THR A 74 6.27 -19.75 8.39
CA THR A 74 7.70 -20.02 8.56
C THR A 74 8.50 -19.42 7.39
N VAL A 75 9.81 -19.19 7.57
CA VAL A 75 10.67 -18.69 6.48
C VAL A 75 10.61 -19.59 5.24
N SER A 76 10.58 -20.91 5.43
CA SER A 76 10.47 -21.88 4.34
C SER A 76 9.10 -21.86 3.68
N GLY A 77 8.02 -21.70 4.46
CA GLY A 77 6.66 -21.55 3.93
C GLY A 77 6.51 -20.28 3.09
N ILE A 78 7.01 -19.14 3.59
CA ILE A 78 7.04 -17.88 2.85
C ILE A 78 7.86 -18.01 1.57
N ALA A 79 9.02 -18.68 1.63
CA ALA A 79 9.87 -18.91 0.47
C ALA A 79 9.14 -19.70 -0.62
N GLN A 80 8.42 -20.76 -0.24
CA GLN A 80 7.60 -21.55 -1.15
C GLN A 80 6.47 -20.71 -1.76
N ARG A 81 5.70 -19.98 -0.93
CA ARG A 81 4.55 -19.18 -1.37
C ARG A 81 4.93 -18.03 -2.30
N LEU A 82 6.10 -17.44 -2.10
CA LEU A 82 6.57 -16.29 -2.88
C LEU A 82 7.54 -16.66 -4.00
N HIS A 83 7.82 -17.96 -4.20
CA HIS A 83 8.81 -18.48 -5.14
C HIS A 83 10.21 -17.84 -4.93
N LEU A 84 10.66 -17.80 -3.68
CA LEU A 84 11.94 -17.26 -3.25
C LEU A 84 12.78 -18.35 -2.58
N THR A 85 14.07 -18.06 -2.36
CA THR A 85 14.89 -18.89 -1.47
C THR A 85 14.66 -18.49 -0.01
N PRO A 86 14.85 -19.40 0.97
CA PRO A 86 14.82 -19.05 2.39
C PRO A 86 15.83 -17.97 2.78
N GLY A 87 16.97 -17.90 2.09
CA GLY A 87 17.96 -16.81 2.27
C GLY A 87 17.39 -15.46 1.85
N THR A 88 16.73 -15.40 0.69
CA THR A 88 16.09 -14.17 0.19
C THR A 88 14.99 -13.68 1.12
N VAL A 89 14.16 -14.59 1.67
CA VAL A 89 13.13 -14.24 2.65
C VAL A 89 13.75 -13.64 3.91
N ARG A 90 14.83 -14.24 4.44
CA ARG A 90 15.56 -13.68 5.59
C ARG A 90 16.13 -12.29 5.29
N ASN A 91 16.63 -12.08 4.09
CA ASN A 91 17.13 -10.77 3.67
C ASN A 91 16.03 -9.72 3.63
N TYR A 92 14.84 -10.06 3.11
CA TYR A 92 13.68 -9.16 3.13
C TYR A 92 13.18 -8.88 4.55
N LEU A 93 13.12 -9.89 5.43
CA LEU A 93 12.79 -9.67 6.84
C LEU A 93 13.80 -8.75 7.53
N ALA A 94 15.10 -8.98 7.33
CA ALA A 94 16.16 -8.15 7.90
C ALA A 94 16.09 -6.70 7.40
N ALA A 95 15.83 -6.51 6.10
CA ALA A 95 15.65 -5.19 5.52
C ALA A 95 14.38 -4.51 6.05
N ALA A 96 13.27 -5.24 6.20
CA ALA A 96 12.04 -4.71 6.77
C ALA A 96 12.22 -4.25 8.23
N ILE A 97 12.91 -5.05 9.06
CA ILE A 97 13.25 -4.69 10.44
C ILE A 97 14.07 -3.40 10.47
N ARG A 98 15.15 -3.32 9.67
CA ARG A 98 16.02 -2.14 9.61
C ARG A 98 15.27 -0.89 9.14
N LYS A 99 14.51 -0.99 8.04
CA LYS A 99 13.82 0.15 7.41
C LYS A 99 12.61 0.64 8.20
N SER A 100 11.97 -0.22 8.98
CA SER A 100 10.90 0.17 9.90
C SER A 100 11.41 0.71 11.25
N GLY A 101 12.73 0.72 11.48
CA GLY A 101 13.32 1.10 12.77
C GLY A 101 12.96 0.13 13.91
N ALA A 102 12.58 -1.10 13.57
CA ALA A 102 12.20 -2.12 14.52
C ALA A 102 13.41 -2.83 15.12
N ARG A 103 13.26 -3.36 16.33
CA ARG A 103 14.33 -4.11 17.01
C ARG A 103 14.38 -5.59 16.62
N ASN A 104 13.26 -6.15 16.17
CA ASN A 104 13.14 -7.54 15.74
C ASN A 104 11.90 -7.74 14.84
N ARG A 105 11.69 -8.98 14.34
CA ARG A 105 10.57 -9.32 13.46
C ARG A 105 9.20 -8.98 14.07
N VAL A 106 9.00 -9.27 15.35
CA VAL A 106 7.71 -9.03 16.03
C VAL A 106 7.43 -7.53 16.16
N ASP A 107 8.45 -6.76 16.53
CA ASP A 107 8.37 -5.29 16.59
C ASP A 107 8.11 -4.67 15.20
N ALA A 108 8.71 -5.23 14.14
CA ALA A 108 8.48 -4.79 12.76
C ALA A 108 7.02 -5.04 12.32
N ILE A 109 6.48 -6.22 12.62
CA ILE A 109 5.07 -6.55 12.37
C ILE A 109 4.15 -5.59 13.11
N ARG A 110 4.39 -5.35 14.40
CA ARG A 110 3.58 -4.42 15.22
C ARG A 110 3.57 -3.02 14.62
N ARG A 111 4.74 -2.46 14.29
CA ARG A 111 4.87 -1.12 13.68
C ARG A 111 4.18 -1.05 12.32
N ALA A 112 4.33 -2.10 11.49
CA ALA A 112 3.69 -2.16 10.19
C ALA A 112 2.15 -2.18 10.31
N LYS A 113 1.58 -2.87 11.30
CA LYS A 113 0.14 -2.84 11.59
C LYS A 113 -0.32 -1.48 12.12
N GLU A 114 0.41 -0.89 13.06
CA GLU A 114 0.11 0.44 13.62
C GLU A 114 0.11 1.54 12.55
N ALA A 115 1.00 1.41 11.57
CA ALA A 115 1.10 2.34 10.44
C ALA A 115 0.19 1.98 9.24
N GLY A 116 -0.61 0.90 9.34
CA GLY A 116 -1.54 0.48 8.28
C GLY A 116 -0.88 -0.09 7.02
N TRP A 117 0.35 -0.57 7.13
CA TRP A 117 1.15 -1.09 6.01
C TRP A 117 0.83 -2.55 5.65
N ILE A 118 0.39 -3.34 6.65
CA ILE A 118 -0.03 -4.75 6.53
C ILE A 118 -1.28 -5.02 7.36
#